data_AF-A0AAD1TEX5-F1
#
_entry.id   AF-A0AAD1TEX5-F1
#
_cell.length_a   1.000
_cell.length_b   1.000
_cell.length_c   1.000
_cell.angle_alpha   90.00
_cell.angle_beta   90.00
_cell.angle_gamma   90.00
#
_symmetry.space_group_name_H-M   'P 1'
#
loop_
_entity.id
_entity.type
_entity.pdbx_description
1 polymer ?
#
loop_
_entity_poly.entity_id
_entity_poly.type
_entity_poly.pdbx_seq_one_letter_code
_entity_poly.pdbx_strand_id
1 'polypeptide(L)'
;MGRKTKKSKADKPSMSKNIGDLWRQAQRAEEVKMAAYADFASDISEELLDEAVEEQVLPLQAPKPPPAPPDTAPVTTAILKDLLAGLQHTLQADVAQIRQDLRGLTGRMATLEQNTSLNAKHIAQLQQTVGELTQQEVKMEQRLSAAEDHRRSLNLKVRGITENTAGAELPILARRLLHALLPPKQAKAVEIKGLFRIPKPVKAQAGAPRDLIILFQRSKDKIEVLNAVRNHSSYSFESMALSFFTDLLRNTLT
;
A
#
# COMPACT_ATOMS: atom_id res chain seq x y z
N MET A 1 26.53 -23.59 -39.22
CA MET A 1 26.16 -23.67 -37.79
C MET A 1 26.01 -22.26 -37.23
N GLY A 2 24.79 -21.77 -37.02
CA GLY A 2 24.53 -20.42 -36.49
C GLY A 2 23.47 -20.49 -35.39
N ARG A 3 23.89 -20.34 -34.13
CA ARG A 3 23.01 -20.41 -32.95
C ARG A 3 22.09 -19.19 -32.92
N LYS A 4 20.79 -19.42 -33.10
CA LYS A 4 19.72 -18.44 -32.81
C LYS A 4 19.50 -18.38 -31.30
N THR A 5 19.75 -17.23 -30.67
CA THR A 5 19.35 -16.98 -29.29
C THR A 5 17.93 -16.42 -29.26
N LYS A 6 16.99 -17.21 -28.74
CA LYS A 6 15.63 -16.77 -28.39
C LYS A 6 15.72 -15.88 -27.15
N LYS A 7 15.44 -14.58 -27.27
CA LYS A 7 15.18 -13.71 -26.11
C LYS A 7 13.79 -14.04 -25.57
N SER A 8 13.72 -14.55 -24.34
CA SER A 8 12.48 -14.74 -23.59
C SER A 8 11.90 -13.37 -23.22
N LYS A 9 10.59 -13.19 -23.47
CA LYS A 9 9.79 -12.11 -22.91
C LYS A 9 9.66 -12.39 -21.40
N ALA A 10 10.25 -11.52 -20.57
CA ALA A 10 9.89 -11.45 -19.17
C ALA A 10 8.57 -10.66 -19.08
N ASP A 11 7.48 -11.38 -18.81
CA ASP A 11 6.21 -10.78 -18.41
C ASP A 11 6.42 -10.02 -17.10
N LYS A 12 6.20 -8.70 -17.13
CA LYS A 12 6.16 -7.89 -15.91
C LYS A 12 4.81 -8.12 -15.25
N PRO A 13 4.73 -8.65 -14.02
CA PRO A 13 3.45 -8.80 -13.34
C PRO A 13 2.82 -7.42 -13.08
N SER A 14 1.54 -7.33 -13.42
CA SER A 14 0.65 -6.20 -13.14
C SER A 14 0.59 -5.94 -11.63
N MET A 15 1.21 -4.85 -11.18
CA MET A 15 1.27 -4.42 -9.77
C MET A 15 -0.11 -4.18 -9.13
N SER A 16 -1.16 -3.89 -9.91
CA SER A 16 -2.48 -3.55 -9.37
C SER A 16 -3.30 -4.77 -8.93
N LYS A 17 -2.98 -5.98 -9.39
CA LYS A 17 -3.63 -7.21 -8.92
C LYS A 17 -3.05 -7.71 -7.59
N ASN A 18 -1.94 -7.13 -7.12
CA ASN A 18 -1.15 -7.70 -6.03
C ASN A 18 -1.59 -7.22 -4.63
N ILE A 19 -2.21 -6.04 -4.52
CA ILE A 19 -2.50 -5.43 -3.20
C ILE A 19 -3.64 -6.15 -2.48
N GLY A 20 -4.70 -6.54 -3.19
CA GLY A 20 -5.82 -7.28 -2.59
C GLY A 20 -5.46 -8.71 -2.16
N ASP A 21 -4.53 -9.33 -2.87
CA ASP A 21 -4.03 -10.67 -2.51
C ASP A 21 -3.04 -10.61 -1.35
N LEU A 22 -2.23 -9.55 -1.25
CA LEU A 22 -1.39 -9.27 -0.10
C LEU A 22 -2.21 -9.00 1.17
N TRP A 23 -3.32 -8.26 1.06
CA TRP A 23 -4.23 -8.04 2.20
C TRP A 23 -4.88 -9.34 2.68
N ARG A 24 -5.33 -10.19 1.75
CA ARG A 24 -5.90 -11.51 2.11
C ARG A 24 -4.86 -12.45 2.73
N GLN A 25 -3.60 -12.37 2.29
CA GLN A 25 -2.51 -13.13 2.91
C GLN A 25 -2.16 -12.59 4.31
N ALA A 26 -2.13 -11.27 4.50
CA ALA A 26 -1.90 -10.65 5.80
C ALA A 26 -3.00 -11.02 6.81
N GLN A 27 -4.27 -10.98 6.38
CA GLN A 27 -5.41 -11.34 7.22
C GLN A 27 -5.39 -12.82 7.65
N ARG A 28 -5.07 -13.74 6.73
CA ARG A 28 -4.87 -15.15 7.07
C ARG A 28 -3.69 -15.37 8.02
N ALA A 29 -2.62 -14.62 7.86
CA ALA A 29 -1.46 -14.71 8.75
C ALA A 29 -1.80 -14.20 10.18
N GLU A 30 -2.65 -13.19 10.31
CA GLU A 30 -3.19 -12.76 11.62
C GLU A 30 -4.13 -13.80 12.23
N GLU A 31 -5.03 -14.39 11.44
CA GLU A 31 -5.93 -15.44 11.92
C GLU A 31 -5.17 -16.65 12.46
N VAL A 32 -4.11 -17.09 11.76
CA VAL A 32 -3.24 -18.20 12.23
C VAL A 32 -2.48 -17.82 13.49
N LYS A 33 -2.01 -16.57 13.62
CA LYS A 33 -1.36 -16.11 14.85
C LYS A 33 -2.33 -16.06 16.02
N MET A 34 -3.55 -15.55 15.81
CA MET A 34 -4.56 -15.47 16.86
C MET A 34 -5.05 -16.86 17.30
N ALA A 35 -5.14 -17.82 16.38
CA ALA A 35 -5.41 -19.22 16.71
C ALA A 35 -4.28 -19.83 17.56
N ALA A 36 -3.02 -19.60 17.19
CA ALA A 36 -1.88 -20.07 17.99
C ALA A 36 -1.81 -19.43 19.39
N TYR A 37 -2.21 -18.16 19.53
CA TYR A 37 -2.33 -17.51 20.84
C TYR A 37 -3.49 -18.06 21.68
N ALA A 38 -4.59 -18.49 21.05
CA ALA A 38 -5.71 -19.09 21.76
C ALA A 38 -5.35 -20.49 22.30
N ASP A 39 -4.66 -21.31 21.50
CA ASP A 39 -4.17 -22.63 21.93
C ASP A 39 -3.12 -22.51 23.06
N PHE A 40 -2.20 -21.54 22.97
CA PHE A 40 -1.22 -21.30 24.03
C PHE A 40 -1.87 -20.76 25.32
N ALA A 41 -2.94 -19.98 25.21
CA ALA A 41 -3.68 -19.48 26.37
C ALA A 41 -4.50 -20.58 27.06
N SER A 42 -4.98 -21.61 26.33
CA SER A 42 -5.64 -22.76 26.94
C SER A 42 -4.66 -23.65 27.70
N ASP A 43 -3.46 -23.89 27.16
CA ASP A 43 -2.42 -24.69 27.83
C ASP A 43 -1.98 -24.08 29.17
N ILE A 44 -1.84 -22.75 29.25
CA ILE A 44 -1.49 -22.06 30.50
C ILE A 44 -2.61 -22.14 31.55
N SER A 45 -3.88 -22.20 31.11
CA SER A 45 -5.02 -22.28 32.02
C SER A 45 -5.22 -23.66 32.66
N GLU A 46 -4.75 -24.75 32.02
CA GLU A 46 -4.76 -26.10 32.59
C GLU A 46 -3.60 -26.33 33.58
N GLU A 47 -2.41 -25.78 33.32
CA GLU A 47 -1.22 -26.00 34.16
C GLU A 47 -1.24 -25.21 35.49
N LEU A 48 -2.03 -24.13 35.58
CA LEU A 48 -2.16 -23.28 36.78
C LEU A 48 -3.33 -23.62 37.71
N LEU A 49 -4.15 -24.62 37.36
CA LEU A 49 -5.27 -25.07 38.20
C LEU A 49 -4.93 -26.21 39.16
N ASP A 50 -3.77 -26.86 39.00
CA ASP A 50 -3.34 -27.99 39.85
C ASP A 50 -2.38 -27.60 41.00
N GLU A 51 -1.97 -26.33 41.12
CA GLU A 51 -1.02 -25.87 42.15
C GLU A 51 -1.67 -25.03 43.27
N ALA A 52 -2.95 -25.31 43.56
CA ALA A 52 -3.67 -24.68 44.66
C ALA A 52 -4.06 -25.71 45.74
N VAL A 53 -3.40 -25.58 46.90
CA VAL A 53 -3.82 -26.02 48.25
C VAL A 53 -3.47 -27.46 48.65
N GLU A 54 -2.39 -27.60 49.44
CA GLU A 54 -2.52 -28.23 50.76
C GLU A 54 -1.52 -27.64 51.76
N GLU A 55 -1.95 -26.56 52.42
CA GLU A 55 -1.29 -25.96 53.57
C GLU A 55 -1.45 -26.91 54.78
N GLN A 56 -0.52 -27.86 54.95
CA GLN A 56 -0.46 -28.66 56.17
C GLN A 56 0.10 -27.82 57.34
N VAL A 57 -0.81 -27.16 58.06
CA VAL A 57 -0.56 -26.70 59.42
C VAL A 57 -0.54 -27.92 60.34
N LEU A 58 0.66 -28.47 60.58
CA LEU A 58 0.90 -29.46 61.62
C LEU A 58 0.79 -28.81 63.01
N PRO A 59 0.00 -29.34 63.96
CA PRO A 59 0.07 -28.91 65.35
C PRO A 59 1.36 -29.47 65.98
N LEU A 60 2.32 -28.59 66.24
CA LEU A 60 3.50 -28.89 67.05
C LEU A 60 3.07 -29.29 68.47
N GLN A 61 3.01 -30.59 68.74
CA GLN A 61 3.03 -31.11 70.11
C GLN A 61 4.42 -30.86 70.71
N ALA A 62 4.44 -30.22 71.87
CA ALA A 62 5.65 -30.01 72.65
C ALA A 62 6.22 -31.36 73.14
N PRO A 63 7.50 -31.70 72.84
CA PRO A 63 8.13 -32.86 73.44
C PRO A 63 8.60 -32.54 74.86
N LYS A 64 8.18 -33.40 75.80
CA LYS A 64 8.60 -33.44 77.21
C LYS A 64 10.10 -33.79 77.32
N PRO A 65 10.90 -33.14 78.19
CA PRO A 65 12.34 -33.37 78.24
C PRO A 65 12.70 -34.57 79.15
N PRO A 66 13.65 -35.42 78.73
CA PRO A 66 14.44 -36.26 79.63
C PRO A 66 15.94 -35.85 79.67
N PRO A 67 16.68 -36.30 80.71
CA PRO A 67 17.79 -35.55 81.31
C PRO A 67 19.14 -35.73 80.61
N ALA A 68 20.01 -34.74 80.80
CA ALA A 68 21.37 -34.68 80.28
C ALA A 68 22.31 -35.74 80.87
N PRO A 69 23.25 -36.23 80.04
CA PRO A 69 24.61 -36.55 80.51
C PRO A 69 25.68 -36.00 79.52
N PRO A 70 26.98 -36.03 79.88
CA PRO A 70 27.81 -34.86 80.14
C PRO A 70 28.64 -34.38 78.94
N ASP A 71 29.12 -33.15 79.10
CA ASP A 71 30.18 -32.45 78.37
C ASP A 71 31.07 -33.30 77.45
N THR A 72 30.93 -33.05 76.14
CA THR A 72 32.08 -32.75 75.27
C THR A 72 31.59 -31.92 74.07
N ALA A 73 32.32 -30.83 73.78
CA ALA A 73 32.19 -29.92 72.63
C ALA A 73 31.14 -28.77 72.69
N PRO A 74 31.41 -27.70 73.47
CA PRO A 74 30.68 -26.43 73.36
C PRO A 74 30.96 -25.66 72.04
N VAL A 75 31.96 -26.09 71.25
CA VAL A 75 32.45 -25.32 70.10
C VAL A 75 31.71 -25.68 68.80
N THR A 76 31.31 -26.94 68.58
CA THR A 76 30.71 -27.37 67.30
C THR A 76 29.24 -27.00 67.15
N THR A 77 28.46 -27.00 68.23
CA THR A 77 27.02 -26.65 68.21
C THR A 77 26.78 -25.14 68.12
N ALA A 78 27.67 -24.32 68.69
CA ALA A 78 27.63 -22.86 68.55
C ALA A 78 27.96 -22.43 67.12
N ILE A 79 29.00 -23.02 66.50
CA ILE A 79 29.38 -22.75 65.11
C ILE A 79 28.25 -23.15 64.16
N LEU A 80 27.62 -24.31 64.34
CA LEU A 80 26.49 -24.73 63.51
C LEU A 80 25.28 -23.79 63.62
N LYS A 81 24.98 -23.27 64.82
CA LYS A 81 23.91 -22.29 65.02
C LYS A 81 24.21 -20.96 64.34
N ASP A 82 25.45 -20.49 64.42
CA ASP A 82 25.87 -19.25 63.74
C ASP A 82 25.82 -19.40 62.22
N LEU A 83 26.23 -20.55 61.69
CA LEU A 83 26.17 -20.87 60.25
C LEU A 83 24.73 -20.97 59.76
N LEU A 84 23.83 -21.57 60.55
CA LEU A 84 22.38 -21.60 60.29
C LEU A 84 21.77 -20.20 60.31
N ALA A 85 22.12 -19.37 61.30
CA ALA A 85 21.65 -18.00 61.39
C ALA A 85 22.15 -17.14 60.21
N GLY A 86 23.41 -17.33 59.79
CA GLY A 86 23.99 -16.69 58.62
C GLY A 86 23.31 -17.08 57.31
N LEU A 87 23.03 -18.39 57.12
CA LEU A 87 22.24 -18.91 55.99
C LEU A 87 20.81 -18.37 56.00
N GLN A 88 20.18 -18.32 57.16
CA GLN A 88 18.82 -17.80 57.32
C GLN A 88 18.76 -16.31 56.96
N HIS A 89 19.77 -15.54 57.36
CA HIS A 89 19.87 -14.12 57.01
C HIS A 89 20.13 -13.90 55.51
N THR A 90 20.98 -14.72 54.87
CA THR A 90 21.22 -14.63 53.43
C THR A 90 19.97 -14.99 52.63
N LEU A 91 19.28 -16.07 53.00
CA LEU A 91 18.01 -16.45 52.38
C LEU A 91 16.93 -15.38 52.56
N GLN A 92 16.84 -14.74 53.73
CA GLN A 92 15.91 -13.64 53.96
C GLN A 92 16.24 -12.42 53.08
N ALA A 93 17.53 -12.12 52.90
CA ALA A 93 17.97 -11.04 52.01
C ALA A 93 17.65 -11.35 50.55
N ASP A 94 17.91 -12.57 50.08
CA ASP A 94 17.63 -13.00 48.71
C ASP A 94 16.12 -12.99 48.44
N VAL A 95 15.29 -13.47 49.38
CA VAL A 95 13.83 -13.41 49.27
C VAL A 95 13.34 -11.96 49.23
N ALA A 96 13.93 -11.06 50.01
CA ALA A 96 13.60 -9.64 49.97
C ALA A 96 13.96 -9.01 48.61
N GLN A 97 15.12 -9.36 48.05
CA GLN A 97 15.57 -8.93 46.73
C GLN A 97 14.64 -9.44 45.62
N ILE A 98 14.29 -10.73 45.64
CA ILE A 98 13.33 -11.33 44.69
C ILE A 98 11.98 -10.60 44.76
N ARG A 99 11.49 -10.28 45.96
CA ARG A 99 10.24 -9.51 46.13
C ARG A 99 10.34 -8.09 45.57
N GLN A 100 11.52 -7.48 45.60
CA GLN A 100 11.75 -6.16 45.01
C GLN A 100 11.78 -6.26 43.48
N ASP A 101 12.49 -7.25 42.93
CA ASP A 101 12.58 -7.48 41.49
C ASP A 101 11.22 -7.83 40.89
N LEU A 102 10.43 -8.68 41.56
CA LEU A 102 9.05 -8.97 41.17
C LEU A 102 8.19 -7.71 41.10
N ARG A 103 8.25 -6.83 42.12
CA ARG A 103 7.54 -5.55 42.09
C ARG A 103 7.98 -4.66 40.92
N GLY A 104 9.28 -4.64 40.64
CA GLY A 104 9.84 -3.92 39.47
C GLY A 104 9.34 -4.48 38.14
N LEU A 105 9.29 -5.81 38.00
CA LEU A 105 8.76 -6.47 36.81
C LEU A 105 7.27 -6.21 36.63
N THR A 106 6.46 -6.31 37.69
CA THR A 106 5.02 -6.01 37.63
C THR A 106 4.78 -4.56 37.17
N GLY A 107 5.53 -3.58 37.69
CA GLY A 107 5.40 -2.19 37.26
C GLY A 107 5.78 -1.96 35.80
N ARG A 108 6.85 -2.62 35.32
CA ARG A 108 7.25 -2.59 33.90
C ARG A 108 6.20 -3.24 33.01
N MET A 109 5.63 -4.36 33.45
CA MET A 109 4.59 -5.08 32.71
C MET A 109 3.32 -4.23 32.56
N ALA A 110 2.85 -3.60 33.64
CA ALA A 110 1.71 -2.66 33.57
C ALA A 110 1.97 -1.50 32.59
N THR A 111 3.19 -0.98 32.56
CA THR A 111 3.58 0.08 31.61
C THR A 111 3.57 -0.41 30.17
N LEU A 112 4.05 -1.64 29.92
CA LEU A 112 4.03 -2.26 28.60
C LEU A 112 2.60 -2.54 28.12
N GLU A 113 1.72 -3.01 29.00
CA GLU A 113 0.30 -3.22 28.72
C GLU A 113 -0.40 -1.90 28.35
N GLN A 114 -0.12 -0.83 29.09
CA GLN A 114 -0.65 0.50 28.78
C GLN A 114 -0.15 0.99 27.41
N ASN A 115 1.15 0.87 27.14
CA ASN A 115 1.75 1.30 25.88
C ASN A 115 1.24 0.49 24.68
N THR A 116 1.07 -0.82 24.84
CA THR A 116 0.51 -1.68 23.79
C THR A 116 -0.95 -1.33 23.50
N SER A 117 -1.75 -1.05 24.53
CA SER A 117 -3.13 -0.57 24.37
C SER A 117 -3.20 0.77 23.63
N LEU A 118 -2.33 1.73 23.96
CA LEU A 118 -2.26 3.02 23.26
C LEU A 118 -1.81 2.86 21.81
N ASN A 119 -0.79 2.04 21.58
CA ASN A 119 -0.30 1.77 20.22
C ASN A 119 -1.36 1.09 19.36
N ALA A 120 -2.13 0.15 19.90
CA ALA A 120 -3.24 -0.49 19.18
C ALA A 120 -4.29 0.55 18.75
N LYS A 121 -4.62 1.51 19.62
CA LYS A 121 -5.53 2.63 19.28
C LYS A 121 -4.97 3.51 18.18
N HIS A 122 -3.69 3.89 18.26
CA HIS A 122 -3.04 4.70 17.23
C HIS A 122 -2.99 3.97 15.89
N ILE A 123 -2.70 2.67 15.87
CA ILE A 123 -2.71 1.85 14.65
C ILE A 123 -4.10 1.86 14.02
N ALA A 124 -5.15 1.65 14.80
CA ALA A 124 -6.52 1.69 14.29
C ALA A 124 -6.89 3.06 13.70
N GLN A 125 -6.52 4.16 14.36
CA GLN A 125 -6.74 5.52 13.86
C GLN A 125 -5.97 5.80 12.56
N LEU A 126 -4.72 5.35 12.48
CA LEU A 126 -3.91 5.50 11.27
C LEU A 126 -4.49 4.68 10.11
N GLN A 127 -4.91 3.44 10.36
CA GLN A 127 -5.57 2.61 9.36
C GLN A 127 -6.85 3.27 8.83
N GLN A 128 -7.67 3.83 9.72
CA GLN A 128 -8.86 4.58 9.32
C GLN A 128 -8.49 5.79 8.45
N THR A 129 -7.52 6.59 8.88
CA THR A 129 -7.08 7.78 8.15
C THR A 129 -6.55 7.42 6.75
N VAL A 130 -5.75 6.36 6.65
CA VAL A 130 -5.26 5.85 5.35
C VAL A 130 -6.44 5.38 4.48
N GLY A 131 -7.43 4.71 5.06
CA GLY A 131 -8.66 4.34 4.35
C GLY A 131 -9.41 5.55 3.80
N GLU A 132 -9.54 6.61 4.58
CA GLU A 132 -10.19 7.85 4.14
C GLU A 132 -9.40 8.57 3.04
N LEU A 133 -8.08 8.66 3.19
CA LEU A 133 -7.20 9.31 2.20
C LEU A 133 -7.19 8.56 0.86
N THR A 134 -7.11 7.23 0.88
CA THR A 134 -7.15 6.43 -0.35
C THR A 134 -8.49 6.58 -1.09
N GLN A 135 -9.61 6.67 -0.36
CA GLN A 135 -10.91 6.97 -0.98
C GLN A 135 -10.96 8.38 -1.58
N GLN A 136 -10.35 9.36 -0.92
CA GLN A 136 -10.27 10.73 -1.45
C GLN A 136 -9.40 10.80 -2.70
N GLU A 137 -8.26 10.11 -2.70
CA GLU A 137 -7.37 10.00 -3.86
C GLU A 137 -8.12 9.48 -5.08
N VAL A 138 -8.82 8.34 -4.95
CA VAL A 138 -9.63 7.76 -6.04
C VAL A 138 -10.69 8.75 -6.55
N LYS A 139 -11.37 9.46 -5.64
CA LYS A 139 -12.37 10.48 -6.04
C LYS A 139 -11.73 11.64 -6.78
N MET A 140 -10.54 12.09 -6.36
CA MET A 140 -9.82 13.17 -7.02
C MET A 140 -9.31 12.75 -8.40
N GLU A 141 -8.78 11.53 -8.54
CA GLU A 141 -8.36 10.99 -9.83
C GLU A 141 -9.52 10.91 -10.82
N GLN A 142 -10.69 10.45 -10.38
CA GLN A 142 -11.89 10.41 -11.22
C GLN A 142 -12.33 11.80 -11.67
N ARG A 143 -12.35 12.77 -10.75
CA ARG A 143 -12.70 14.17 -11.06
C ARG A 143 -11.71 14.79 -12.03
N LEU A 144 -10.41 14.56 -11.82
CA LEU A 144 -9.35 15.04 -12.68
C LEU A 144 -9.47 14.43 -14.08
N SER A 145 -9.67 13.11 -14.18
CA SER A 145 -9.88 12.42 -15.45
C SER A 145 -11.08 12.99 -16.21
N ALA A 146 -12.22 13.18 -15.53
CA ALA A 146 -13.42 13.74 -16.16
C ALA A 146 -13.20 15.19 -16.62
N ALA A 147 -12.54 16.03 -15.82
CA ALA A 147 -12.24 17.41 -16.17
C ALA A 147 -11.27 17.51 -17.35
N GLU A 148 -10.26 16.64 -17.39
CA GLU A 148 -9.32 16.57 -18.50
C GLU A 148 -9.97 16.08 -19.80
N ASP A 149 -10.80 15.04 -19.74
CA ASP A 149 -11.56 14.59 -20.91
C ASP A 149 -12.53 15.65 -21.39
N HIS A 150 -13.18 16.38 -20.47
CA HIS A 150 -14.01 17.52 -20.83
C HIS A 150 -13.20 18.59 -21.56
N ARG A 151 -11.99 18.92 -21.08
CA ARG A 151 -11.09 19.87 -21.75
C ARG A 151 -10.63 19.38 -23.11
N ARG A 152 -10.34 18.09 -23.26
CA ARG A 152 -9.91 17.45 -24.52
C ARG A 152 -11.07 17.12 -25.45
N SER A 153 -12.32 17.24 -25.00
CA SER A 153 -13.51 16.93 -25.80
C SER A 153 -13.59 17.73 -27.11
N LEU A 154 -13.00 18.92 -27.15
CA LEU A 154 -12.92 19.80 -28.33
C LEU A 154 -11.69 19.53 -29.21
N ASN A 155 -10.76 18.70 -28.75
CA ASN A 155 -9.55 18.35 -29.49
C ASN A 155 -9.84 17.25 -30.52
N LEU A 156 -9.31 17.45 -31.72
CA LEU A 156 -9.21 16.44 -32.76
C LEU A 156 -7.75 16.16 -33.06
N LYS A 157 -7.40 14.89 -33.02
CA LYS A 157 -6.04 14.42 -33.24
C LYS A 157 -5.90 13.92 -34.68
N VAL A 158 -4.94 14.46 -35.41
CA VAL A 158 -4.65 14.11 -36.81
C VAL A 158 -3.24 13.53 -36.90
N ARG A 159 -3.13 12.34 -37.50
CA ARG A 159 -1.88 11.62 -37.73
C ARG A 159 -1.55 11.59 -39.21
N GLY A 160 -0.26 11.65 -39.54
CA GLY A 160 0.24 11.51 -40.93
C GLY A 160 0.69 12.82 -41.59
N ILE A 161 0.56 13.97 -40.91
CA ILE A 161 0.98 15.27 -41.43
C ILE A 161 2.51 15.40 -41.32
N THR A 162 3.17 15.57 -42.46
CA THR A 162 4.64 15.71 -42.56
C THR A 162 5.17 16.87 -41.70
N GLU A 163 6.39 16.74 -41.17
CA GLU A 163 6.95 17.72 -40.23
C GLU A 163 7.38 19.04 -40.88
N ASN A 164 7.53 19.09 -42.21
CA ASN A 164 7.98 20.28 -42.95
C ASN A 164 7.01 21.47 -42.83
N THR A 165 5.75 21.22 -42.48
CA THR A 165 4.77 22.29 -42.23
C THR A 165 4.84 22.70 -40.76
N ALA A 166 5.65 23.72 -40.46
CA ALA A 166 5.81 24.29 -39.12
C ALA A 166 5.41 25.78 -39.10
N GLY A 167 4.93 26.25 -37.95
CA GLY A 167 4.65 27.66 -37.71
C GLY A 167 3.41 28.19 -38.46
N ALA A 168 3.61 29.26 -39.24
CA ALA A 168 2.55 30.04 -39.88
C ALA A 168 1.75 29.27 -40.95
N GLU A 169 2.31 28.19 -41.51
CA GLU A 169 1.66 27.36 -42.53
C GLU A 169 0.65 26.37 -41.96
N LEU A 170 0.74 26.06 -40.66
CA LEU A 170 -0.08 25.04 -40.03
C LEU A 170 -1.58 25.41 -40.02
N PRO A 171 -1.98 26.66 -39.68
CA PRO A 171 -3.38 27.08 -39.77
C PRO A 171 -3.92 27.07 -41.20
N ILE A 172 -3.08 27.40 -42.19
CA ILE A 172 -3.45 27.38 -43.61
C ILE A 172 -3.72 25.94 -44.04
N LEU A 173 -2.81 25.02 -43.71
CA LEU A 173 -2.98 23.59 -43.96
C LEU A 173 -4.24 23.05 -43.28
N ALA A 174 -4.48 23.39 -42.02
CA ALA A 174 -5.68 22.95 -41.30
C ALA A 174 -6.97 23.44 -41.98
N ARG A 175 -7.02 24.70 -42.44
CA ARG A 175 -8.17 25.20 -43.19
C ARG A 175 -8.36 24.47 -44.52
N ARG A 176 -7.27 24.24 -45.28
CA ARG A 176 -7.33 23.49 -46.55
C ARG A 176 -7.81 22.06 -46.33
N LEU A 177 -7.35 21.41 -45.27
CA LEU A 177 -7.79 20.08 -44.86
C LEU A 177 -9.29 20.08 -44.51
N LEU A 178 -9.78 21.06 -43.76
CA LEU A 178 -11.21 21.17 -43.43
C LEU A 178 -12.07 21.46 -44.65
N HIS A 179 -11.61 22.28 -45.59
CA HIS A 179 -12.28 22.55 -46.87
C HIS A 179 -12.37 21.32 -47.77
N ALA A 180 -11.40 20.40 -47.67
CA ALA A 180 -11.42 19.15 -48.40
C ALA A 180 -12.36 18.10 -47.76
N LEU A 181 -12.56 18.16 -46.43
CA LEU A 181 -13.44 17.23 -45.71
C LEU A 181 -14.90 17.65 -45.66
N LEU A 182 -15.17 18.95 -45.50
CA LEU A 182 -16.50 19.48 -45.27
C LEU A 182 -17.04 20.23 -46.49
N PRO A 183 -18.37 20.24 -46.71
CA PRO A 183 -19.02 21.14 -47.65
C PRO A 183 -18.59 22.59 -47.46
N PRO A 184 -18.45 23.39 -48.53
CA PRO A 184 -17.84 24.72 -48.48
C PRO A 184 -18.57 25.70 -47.54
N LYS A 185 -19.88 25.55 -47.36
CA LYS A 185 -20.67 26.35 -46.41
C LYS A 185 -20.30 26.04 -44.96
N GLN A 186 -20.11 24.75 -44.63
CA GLN A 186 -19.76 24.30 -43.29
C GLN A 186 -18.30 24.59 -42.98
N ALA A 187 -17.39 24.32 -43.93
CA ALA A 187 -15.96 24.57 -43.75
C ALA A 187 -15.63 26.03 -43.39
N LYS A 188 -16.37 27.01 -43.96
CA LYS A 188 -16.20 28.45 -43.63
C LYS A 188 -16.69 28.80 -42.22
N ALA A 189 -17.68 28.08 -41.70
CA ALA A 189 -18.27 28.35 -40.39
C ALA A 189 -17.45 27.77 -39.24
N VAL A 190 -16.54 26.83 -39.52
CA VAL A 190 -15.72 26.16 -38.50
C VAL A 190 -14.64 27.10 -37.97
N GLU A 191 -14.64 27.28 -36.65
CA GLU A 191 -13.66 28.11 -35.94
C GLU A 191 -12.64 27.24 -35.21
N ILE A 192 -11.36 27.45 -35.56
CA ILE A 192 -10.22 26.81 -34.90
C ILE A 192 -9.69 27.78 -33.85
N LYS A 193 -9.73 27.36 -32.59
CA LYS A 193 -9.20 28.13 -31.45
C LYS A 193 -7.68 27.97 -31.31
N GLY A 194 -7.16 26.79 -31.62
CA GLY A 194 -5.74 26.51 -31.45
C GLY A 194 -5.29 25.31 -32.27
N LEU A 195 -4.00 25.30 -32.59
CA LEU A 195 -3.39 24.29 -33.42
C LEU A 195 -1.96 24.04 -32.94
N PHE A 196 -1.66 22.80 -32.58
CA PHE A 196 -0.36 22.48 -31.99
C PHE A 196 0.03 21.03 -32.25
N ARG A 197 1.34 20.78 -32.39
CA ARG A 197 1.88 19.42 -32.50
C ARG A 197 2.15 18.84 -31.12
N ILE A 198 1.80 17.58 -30.92
CA ILE A 198 2.09 16.84 -29.70
C ILE A 198 3.54 16.33 -29.75
N PRO A 199 4.29 16.36 -28.64
CA PRO A 199 5.55 15.63 -28.56
C PRO A 199 5.36 14.15 -28.91
N LYS A 200 6.36 13.54 -29.57
CA LYS A 200 6.28 12.12 -29.95
C LYS A 200 6.23 11.25 -28.70
N PRO A 201 5.35 10.23 -28.65
CA PRO A 201 5.39 9.27 -27.56
C PRO A 201 6.72 8.50 -27.61
N VAL A 202 7.22 8.11 -26.44
CA VAL A 202 8.52 7.42 -26.28
C VAL A 202 8.62 6.14 -27.13
N LYS A 203 7.49 5.51 -27.46
CA LYS A 203 7.41 4.27 -28.25
C LYS A 203 7.09 4.49 -29.74
N ALA A 204 7.14 5.73 -30.25
CA ALA A 204 6.90 5.99 -31.67
C ALA A 204 8.02 5.38 -32.54
N GLN A 205 7.67 4.94 -33.76
CA GLN A 205 8.67 4.52 -34.74
C GLN A 205 9.62 5.67 -35.09
N ALA A 206 10.90 5.36 -35.24
CA ALA A 206 11.91 6.32 -35.68
C ALA A 206 11.50 6.90 -37.05
N GLY A 207 11.41 8.23 -37.15
CA GLY A 207 11.00 8.93 -38.36
C GLY A 207 9.49 9.20 -38.53
N ALA A 208 8.61 8.63 -37.69
CA ALA A 208 7.17 8.91 -37.79
C ALA A 208 6.86 10.39 -37.45
N PRO A 209 5.97 11.09 -38.19
CA PRO A 209 5.62 12.48 -37.90
C PRO A 209 4.86 12.62 -36.58
N ARG A 210 5.01 13.77 -35.90
CA ARG A 210 4.21 14.13 -34.72
C ARG A 210 2.74 14.28 -35.07
N ASP A 211 1.90 13.81 -34.16
CA ASP A 211 0.45 14.01 -34.24
C ASP A 211 0.12 15.51 -34.06
N LEU A 212 -0.86 16.00 -34.82
CA LEU A 212 -1.39 17.36 -34.75
C LEU A 212 -2.68 17.37 -33.93
N ILE A 213 -2.85 18.34 -33.03
CA ILE A 213 -4.14 18.61 -32.39
C ILE A 213 -4.73 19.88 -32.97
N ILE A 214 -5.97 19.75 -33.45
CA ILE A 214 -6.86 20.84 -33.83
C ILE A 214 -7.84 21.04 -32.68
N LEU A 215 -7.80 22.22 -32.05
CA LEU A 215 -8.75 22.61 -31.01
C LEU A 215 -9.88 23.43 -31.65
N PHE A 216 -11.09 22.88 -31.61
CA PHE A 216 -12.28 23.57 -32.11
C PHE A 216 -12.88 24.49 -31.03
N GLN A 217 -13.54 25.55 -31.47
CA GLN A 217 -14.33 26.41 -30.58
C GLN A 217 -15.61 25.70 -30.12
N ARG A 218 -16.23 24.90 -31.00
CA ARG A 218 -17.50 24.19 -30.74
C ARG A 218 -17.33 22.68 -30.91
N SER A 219 -17.97 21.89 -30.03
CA SER A 219 -17.96 20.43 -30.10
C SER A 219 -18.68 19.90 -31.34
N LYS A 220 -19.72 20.60 -31.79
CA LYS A 220 -20.48 20.26 -33.00
C LYS A 220 -19.59 20.21 -34.23
N ASP A 221 -18.74 21.21 -34.42
CA ASP A 221 -17.80 21.31 -35.54
C ASP A 221 -16.86 20.09 -35.58
N LYS A 222 -16.32 19.66 -34.43
CA LYS A 222 -15.52 18.43 -34.32
C LYS A 222 -16.31 17.19 -34.74
N ILE A 223 -17.55 17.05 -34.29
CA ILE A 223 -18.40 15.89 -34.57
C ILE A 223 -18.71 15.83 -36.07
N GLU A 224 -19.00 16.96 -36.70
CA GLU A 224 -19.23 17.04 -38.15
C GLU A 224 -17.99 16.59 -38.94
N VAL A 225 -16.80 17.05 -38.57
CA VAL A 225 -15.53 16.59 -39.17
C VAL A 225 -15.34 15.09 -38.98
N LEU A 226 -15.55 14.57 -37.77
CA LEU A 226 -15.41 13.13 -37.51
C LEU A 226 -16.40 12.29 -38.30
N ASN A 227 -17.64 12.76 -38.46
CA ASN A 227 -18.66 12.08 -39.25
C ASN A 227 -18.31 12.11 -40.75
N ALA A 228 -17.83 13.24 -41.26
CA ALA A 228 -17.34 13.34 -42.64
C ALA A 228 -16.21 12.34 -42.89
N VAL A 229 -15.23 12.26 -41.98
CA VAL A 229 -14.12 11.31 -42.07
C VAL A 229 -14.61 9.86 -42.01
N ARG A 230 -15.55 9.51 -41.13
CA ARG A 230 -16.09 8.14 -41.01
C ARG A 230 -16.79 7.64 -42.27
N ASN A 231 -17.35 8.55 -43.06
CA ASN A 231 -17.97 8.21 -44.33
C ASN A 231 -16.93 7.83 -45.42
N HIS A 232 -15.64 8.09 -45.17
CA HIS A 232 -14.54 7.69 -46.04
C HIS A 232 -13.76 6.52 -45.41
N SER A 233 -13.56 5.42 -46.16
CA SER A 233 -12.81 4.25 -45.68
C SER A 233 -11.31 4.56 -45.44
N SER A 234 -10.76 5.49 -46.20
CA SER A 234 -9.39 5.97 -46.09
C SER A 234 -9.33 7.41 -46.60
N TYR A 235 -8.72 8.31 -45.84
CA TYR A 235 -8.57 9.70 -46.24
C TYR A 235 -7.12 10.02 -46.62
N SER A 236 -6.92 10.46 -47.86
CA SER A 236 -5.65 10.93 -48.37
C SER A 236 -5.73 12.41 -48.73
N PHE A 237 -4.77 13.22 -48.29
CA PHE A 237 -4.67 14.65 -48.59
C PHE A 237 -3.27 14.95 -49.09
N GLU A 238 -3.12 15.52 -50.29
CA GLU A 238 -1.81 15.86 -50.89
C GLU A 238 -0.80 14.71 -50.85
N SER A 239 -1.23 13.51 -51.23
CA SER A 239 -0.43 12.27 -51.18
C SER A 239 -0.03 11.79 -49.77
N MET A 240 -0.58 12.39 -48.70
CA MET A 240 -0.43 11.93 -47.32
C MET A 240 -1.64 11.11 -46.90
N ALA A 241 -1.41 9.90 -46.41
CA ALA A 241 -2.45 9.12 -45.75
C ALA A 241 -2.67 9.68 -44.33
N LEU A 242 -3.88 10.16 -44.05
CA LEU A 242 -4.22 10.76 -42.77
C LEU A 242 -5.18 9.88 -41.98
N SER A 243 -5.05 9.97 -40.66
CA SER A 243 -5.97 9.31 -39.73
C SER A 243 -6.41 10.29 -38.65
N PHE A 244 -7.70 10.24 -38.32
CA PHE A 244 -8.34 11.16 -37.39
C PHE A 244 -8.82 10.40 -36.15
N PHE A 245 -8.54 10.95 -34.98
CA PHE A 245 -8.89 10.35 -33.70
C PHE A 245 -9.45 11.40 -32.75
N THR A 246 -10.33 10.97 -31.86
CA THR A 246 -10.67 11.74 -30.68
C THR A 246 -9.47 11.78 -29.73
N ASP A 247 -9.17 12.94 -29.17
CA ASP A 247 -8.19 13.06 -28.09
C ASP A 247 -8.89 12.76 -26.76
N LEU A 248 -8.58 11.61 -26.19
CA LEU A 248 -9.12 11.12 -24.93
C LEU A 248 -7.96 10.70 -24.02
N LEU A 249 -8.18 10.74 -22.72
CA LEU A 249 -7.23 10.20 -21.77
C LEU A 249 -7.02 8.71 -21.96
N ARG A 250 -5.82 8.25 -21.57
CA ARG A 250 -5.45 6.83 -21.64
C ARG A 250 -6.40 5.95 -20.83
N ASN A 251 -6.81 6.40 -19.65
CA ASN A 251 -7.69 5.65 -18.75
C ASN A 251 -9.10 5.50 -19.32
N THR A 252 -9.51 6.39 -20.24
CA THR A 252 -10.82 6.39 -20.90
C THR A 252 -10.81 5.54 -22.18
N LEU A 253 -9.62 5.23 -22.71
CA LEU A 253 -9.41 4.42 -23.92
C LEU A 253 -9.26 2.92 -23.63
N THR A 254 -9.17 2.52 -22.36
CA THR A 254 -9.04 1.12 -21.91
C THR A 254 -10.39 0.56 -21.52
#